data_AF-A0A4S3JER3-F1
#
_entry.id   AF-A0A4S3JER3-F1
#
_cell.length_a   1.000
_cell.length_b   1.000
_cell.length_c   1.000
_cell.angle_alpha   90.00
_cell.angle_beta   90.00
_cell.angle_gamma   90.00
#
_symmetry.space_group_name_H-M   'P 1'
#
loop_
_entity.id
_entity.type
_entity.pdbx_description
1 polymer ?
#
loop_
_entity_poly.entity_id
_entity_poly.type
_entity_poly.pdbx_seq_one_letter_code
_entity_poly.pdbx_strand_id
1 'polypeptide(L)'
;MMGAEETIPHLSELIRTYLSTMADLGAETWIMHGTLLSWWWNQKIFPWDNDIDVQVTEPTMRFLDKYYNMTEHHFDIPGVEGGRSYLLEINPFYVIRSTDDKANVIDARWIDMSSGLFIDITAVRKDDAALEKGDAGALMCKDGHRFQVSCLRMRVTMDKLTDSFKENDIFPLRNSHFEDFPVKIPYQYTKLLEDEYGPKALTDTDFEGHHFNEETLIWEKKP
;
A
#
# COMPACT_ATOMS: atom_id res chain seq x y z
N MET A 1 -18.47 -4.23 -16.27
CA MET A 1 -17.19 -4.53 -15.61
C MET A 1 -16.24 -5.03 -16.69
N MET A 2 -15.03 -4.48 -16.75
CA MET A 2 -13.96 -4.98 -17.62
C MET A 2 -13.63 -6.43 -17.26
N GLY A 3 -13.21 -7.23 -18.25
CA GLY A 3 -12.73 -8.59 -18.01
C GLY A 3 -11.35 -8.57 -17.35
N ALA A 4 -10.99 -9.63 -16.61
CA ALA A 4 -9.68 -9.72 -15.94
C ALA A 4 -8.49 -9.48 -16.88
N GLU A 5 -8.54 -9.98 -18.11
CA GLU A 5 -7.49 -9.78 -19.12
C GLU A 5 -7.32 -8.31 -19.55
N GLU A 6 -8.38 -7.50 -19.44
CA GLU A 6 -8.33 -6.06 -19.70
C GLU A 6 -7.95 -5.27 -18.43
N THR A 7 -8.30 -5.77 -17.24
CA THR A 7 -8.04 -5.09 -15.96
C THR A 7 -6.55 -5.08 -15.58
N ILE A 8 -5.85 -6.21 -15.73
CA ILE A 8 -4.44 -6.33 -15.29
C ILE A 8 -3.50 -5.33 -15.97
N PRO A 9 -3.54 -5.12 -17.31
CA PRO A 9 -2.72 -4.09 -17.95
C PRO A 9 -3.00 -2.68 -17.40
N HIS A 10 -4.25 -2.37 -17.08
CA HIS A 10 -4.59 -1.09 -16.45
C HIS A 10 -4.01 -0.98 -15.05
N LEU A 11 -4.16 -2.00 -14.20
CA LEU A 11 -3.61 -2.02 -12.85
C LEU A 11 -2.08 -1.91 -12.84
N SER A 12 -1.39 -2.61 -13.76
CA SER A 12 0.07 -2.56 -13.91
C SER A 12 0.56 -1.14 -14.25
N GLU A 13 -0.08 -0.47 -15.22
CA GLU A 13 0.26 0.93 -15.52
C GLU A 13 -0.15 1.90 -14.39
N LEU A 14 -1.23 1.60 -13.67
CA LEU A 14 -1.72 2.40 -12.56
C LEU A 14 -0.72 2.41 -11.38
N ILE A 15 -0.15 1.26 -11.00
CA ILE A 15 0.91 1.21 -9.98
C ILE A 15 2.22 1.84 -10.44
N ARG A 16 2.60 1.68 -11.73
CA ARG A 16 3.82 2.30 -12.28
C ARG A 16 3.75 3.82 -12.26
N THR A 17 2.65 4.40 -12.75
CA THR A 17 2.44 5.86 -12.77
C THR A 17 2.34 6.44 -11.37
N TYR A 18 1.67 5.74 -10.44
CA TYR A 18 1.63 6.12 -9.03
C TYR A 18 3.02 6.15 -8.39
N LEU A 19 3.78 5.05 -8.49
CA LEU A 19 5.11 4.96 -7.86
C LEU A 19 6.09 5.96 -8.46
N SER A 20 6.03 6.19 -9.78
CA SER A 20 6.81 7.25 -10.44
C SER A 20 6.47 8.62 -9.90
N THR A 21 5.18 8.95 -9.80
CA THR A 21 4.73 10.25 -9.27
C THR A 21 5.19 10.43 -7.83
N MET A 22 4.98 9.43 -6.96
CA MET A 22 5.39 9.52 -5.56
C MET A 22 6.91 9.68 -5.39
N ALA A 23 7.70 9.02 -6.24
CA ALA A 23 9.15 9.19 -6.27
C ALA A 23 9.55 10.62 -6.67
N ASP A 24 8.94 11.18 -7.72
CA ASP A 24 9.20 12.55 -8.19
C ASP A 24 8.81 13.61 -7.16
N LEU A 25 7.72 13.37 -6.42
CA LEU A 25 7.26 14.24 -5.34
C LEU A 25 8.08 14.11 -4.05
N GLY A 26 8.95 13.09 -3.94
CA GLY A 26 9.64 12.75 -2.69
C GLY A 26 8.70 12.25 -1.60
N ALA A 27 7.53 11.72 -1.98
CA ALA A 27 6.52 11.18 -1.09
C ALA A 27 6.76 9.67 -0.87
N GLU A 28 7.33 9.30 0.27
CA GLU A 28 7.58 7.89 0.58
C GLU A 28 6.27 7.10 0.75
N THR A 29 6.15 6.00 0.01
CA THR A 29 5.00 5.08 -0.02
C THR A 29 5.48 3.63 -0.14
N TRP A 30 4.66 2.67 0.27
CA TRP A 30 4.92 1.23 0.16
C TRP A 30 3.63 0.46 -0.12
N ILE A 31 3.76 -0.75 -0.68
CA ILE A 31 2.61 -1.65 -0.90
C ILE A 31 2.23 -2.37 0.39
N MET A 32 0.92 -2.61 0.58
CA MET A 32 0.37 -3.31 1.75
C MET A 32 -0.81 -4.20 1.30
N HIS A 33 -1.50 -4.86 2.25
CA HIS A 33 -2.72 -5.64 2.03
C HIS A 33 -2.59 -6.63 0.87
N GLY A 34 -3.57 -6.67 -0.04
CA GLY A 34 -3.63 -7.64 -1.14
C GLY A 34 -2.46 -7.47 -2.11
N THR A 35 -1.99 -6.24 -2.30
CA THR A 35 -0.83 -5.94 -3.16
C THR A 35 0.48 -6.46 -2.57
N LEU A 36 0.66 -6.41 -1.25
CA LEU A 36 1.83 -7.04 -0.61
C LEU A 36 1.75 -8.57 -0.67
N LEU A 37 0.54 -9.14 -0.60
CA LEU A 37 0.33 -10.57 -0.71
C LEU A 37 0.63 -11.08 -2.14
N SER A 38 0.17 -10.37 -3.17
CA SER A 38 0.49 -10.69 -4.57
C SER A 38 1.99 -10.53 -4.85
N TRP A 39 2.62 -9.50 -4.25
CA TRP A 39 4.06 -9.35 -4.26
C TRP A 39 4.81 -10.56 -3.69
N TRP A 40 4.34 -11.13 -2.57
CA TRP A 40 4.98 -12.28 -1.91
C TRP A 40 5.08 -13.52 -2.81
N TRP A 41 4.04 -13.79 -3.60
CA TRP A 41 3.97 -15.00 -4.43
C TRP A 41 4.89 -14.95 -5.65
N ASN A 42 4.84 -13.86 -6.42
CA ASN A 42 5.62 -13.76 -7.65
C ASN A 42 5.88 -12.33 -8.12
N GLN A 43 5.73 -11.33 -7.23
CA GLN A 43 5.97 -9.91 -7.55
C GLN A 43 5.07 -9.38 -8.68
N LYS A 44 3.91 -9.99 -8.88
CA LYS A 44 2.91 -9.62 -9.89
C LYS A 44 1.54 -9.47 -9.26
N ILE A 45 0.68 -8.69 -9.91
CA ILE A 45 -0.73 -8.54 -9.55
C ILE A 45 -1.42 -9.90 -9.71
N PHE A 46 -2.30 -10.26 -8.77
CA PHE A 46 -3.04 -11.51 -8.91
C PHE A 46 -3.97 -11.46 -10.14
N PRO A 47 -4.15 -12.56 -10.88
CA PRO A 47 -5.05 -12.58 -12.04
C PRO A 47 -6.52 -12.20 -11.76
N TRP A 48 -6.94 -12.27 -10.49
CA TRP A 48 -8.29 -11.94 -10.02
C TRP A 48 -8.36 -10.62 -9.24
N ASP A 49 -7.25 -9.91 -9.05
CA ASP A 49 -7.24 -8.61 -8.37
C ASP A 49 -8.02 -7.57 -9.17
N ASN A 50 -8.66 -6.66 -8.47
CA ASN A 50 -9.40 -5.54 -9.04
C ASN A 50 -9.04 -4.17 -8.43
N ASP A 51 -8.24 -4.15 -7.37
CA ASP A 51 -7.72 -2.97 -6.71
C ASP A 51 -6.23 -3.14 -6.35
N ILE A 52 -5.61 -2.06 -5.90
CA ILE A 52 -4.23 -2.01 -5.45
C ILE A 52 -4.20 -1.18 -4.17
N ASP A 53 -3.49 -1.68 -3.16
CA ASP A 53 -3.39 -1.10 -1.84
C ASP A 53 -1.98 -0.61 -1.57
N VAL A 54 -1.89 0.66 -1.20
CA VAL A 54 -0.63 1.28 -0.77
C VAL A 54 -0.84 2.07 0.51
N GLN A 55 0.26 2.31 1.19
CA GLN A 55 0.28 3.12 2.37
C GLN A 55 1.30 4.24 2.27
N VAL A 56 1.02 5.31 3.01
CA VAL A 56 1.92 6.43 3.26
C VAL A 56 1.88 6.79 4.74
N THR A 57 2.83 7.60 5.20
CA THR A 57 2.74 8.16 6.55
C THR A 57 1.70 9.30 6.60
N GLU A 58 1.09 9.54 7.76
CA GLU A 58 0.19 10.69 7.95
C GLU A 58 0.84 12.05 7.59
N PRO A 59 2.12 12.33 7.94
CA PRO A 59 2.81 13.52 7.43
C PRO A 59 2.86 13.59 5.90
N THR A 60 3.15 12.48 5.21
CA THR A 60 3.12 12.40 3.75
C THR A 60 1.73 12.68 3.21
N MET A 61 0.68 12.10 3.80
CA MET A 61 -0.71 12.37 3.41
C MET A 61 -1.07 13.87 3.54
N ARG A 62 -0.65 14.53 4.63
CA ARG A 62 -0.85 15.98 4.80
C ARG A 62 -0.10 16.82 3.78
N PHE A 63 1.09 16.38 3.37
CA PHE A 63 1.85 17.01 2.30
C PHE A 63 1.12 16.90 0.96
N LEU A 64 0.63 15.70 0.62
CA LEU A 64 -0.14 15.46 -0.60
C LEU A 64 -1.44 16.28 -0.61
N ASP A 65 -2.19 16.30 0.49
CA ASP A 65 -3.41 17.10 0.63
C ASP A 65 -3.17 18.59 0.37
N LYS A 66 -2.11 19.13 1.00
CA LYS A 66 -1.84 20.57 0.95
C LYS A 66 -1.41 21.07 -0.43
N TYR A 67 -0.69 20.25 -1.20
CA TYR A 67 -0.02 20.71 -2.42
C TYR A 67 -0.49 20.00 -3.70
N TYR A 68 -1.07 18.81 -3.60
CA TYR A 68 -1.34 17.94 -4.75
C TYR A 68 -2.76 17.34 -4.77
N ASN A 69 -3.64 17.67 -3.81
CA ASN A 69 -5.03 17.22 -3.87
C ASN A 69 -5.72 17.74 -5.15
N MET A 70 -6.48 16.86 -5.82
CA MET A 70 -7.17 17.10 -7.08
C MET A 70 -6.23 17.50 -8.24
N THR A 71 -4.97 17.06 -8.21
CA THR A 71 -4.06 17.26 -9.34
C THR A 71 -4.18 16.13 -10.36
N GLU A 72 -4.16 16.51 -11.64
CA GLU A 72 -4.14 15.58 -12.77
C GLU A 72 -2.70 15.39 -13.25
N HIS A 73 -2.33 14.14 -13.53
CA HIS A 73 -1.01 13.74 -14.01
C HIS A 73 -1.15 12.94 -15.30
N HIS A 74 -0.56 13.45 -16.38
CA HIS A 74 -0.66 12.85 -17.71
C HIS A 74 0.62 12.10 -18.09
N PHE A 75 0.46 10.89 -18.63
CA PHE A 75 1.56 10.02 -19.04
C PHE A 75 1.38 9.56 -20.49
N ASP A 76 2.44 9.71 -21.28
CA ASP A 76 2.55 9.11 -22.61
C ASP A 76 2.89 7.62 -22.49
N ILE A 77 1.87 6.75 -22.51
CA ILE A 77 2.05 5.31 -22.35
C ILE A 77 2.31 4.65 -23.73
N PRO A 78 3.37 3.83 -23.88
CA PRO A 78 3.64 3.11 -25.12
C PRO A 78 2.45 2.25 -25.56
N GLY A 79 1.96 2.46 -26.78
CA GLY A 79 0.84 1.71 -27.34
C GLY A 79 -0.55 2.25 -26.98
N VAL A 80 -0.64 3.35 -26.22
CA VAL A 80 -1.90 4.03 -25.91
C VAL A 80 -1.94 5.38 -26.62
N GLU A 81 -2.79 5.51 -27.63
CA GLU A 81 -2.94 6.78 -28.38
C GLU A 81 -3.45 7.89 -27.45
N GLY A 82 -2.72 9.01 -27.42
CA GLY A 82 -3.04 10.15 -26.55
C GLY A 82 -2.72 9.93 -25.07
N GLY A 83 -2.01 8.85 -24.71
CA GLY A 83 -1.58 8.60 -23.34
C GLY A 83 -2.74 8.34 -22.37
N ARG A 84 -2.51 8.61 -21.09
CA ARG A 84 -3.51 8.45 -20.03
C ARG A 84 -3.32 9.48 -18.92
N SER A 85 -4.43 9.98 -18.39
CA SER A 85 -4.45 10.89 -17.25
C SER A 85 -4.89 10.17 -15.98
N TYR A 86 -4.25 10.54 -14.88
CA TYR A 86 -4.54 10.03 -13.55
C TYR A 86 -4.82 11.17 -12.58
N LEU A 87 -5.76 10.98 -11.66
CA LEU A 87 -6.16 11.95 -10.66
C LEU A 87 -5.70 11.51 -9.27
N LEU A 88 -5.00 12.40 -8.55
CA LEU A 88 -4.79 12.24 -7.10
C LEU A 88 -5.93 12.92 -6.35
N GLU A 89 -6.80 12.14 -5.72
CA GLU A 89 -7.90 12.62 -4.89
C GLU A 89 -7.62 12.31 -3.41
N ILE A 90 -7.65 13.34 -2.54
CA ILE A 90 -7.57 13.14 -1.10
C ILE A 90 -8.97 13.27 -0.49
N ASN A 91 -9.42 12.25 0.24
CA ASN A 91 -10.69 12.26 0.94
C ASN A 91 -10.63 13.30 2.06
N PRO A 92 -11.52 14.32 2.11
CA PRO A 92 -11.47 15.38 3.13
C PRO A 92 -11.64 14.85 4.57
N PHE A 93 -12.19 13.66 4.74
CA PHE A 93 -12.35 13.01 6.03
C PHE A 93 -11.12 12.20 6.47
N TYR A 94 -9.98 12.27 5.75
CA TYR A 94 -8.73 11.62 6.14
C TYR A 94 -8.26 12.01 7.55
N VAL A 95 -8.61 13.22 7.98
CA VAL A 95 -8.31 13.76 9.32
C VAL A 95 -9.02 13.06 10.47
N ILE A 96 -10.13 12.35 10.20
CA ILE A 96 -10.89 11.59 11.22
C ILE A 96 -10.14 10.29 11.50
N ARG A 97 -9.48 10.16 12.66
CA ARG A 97 -8.60 9.03 12.97
C ARG A 97 -9.31 7.76 13.46
N SER A 98 -10.63 7.81 13.69
CA SER A 98 -11.39 6.67 14.22
C SER A 98 -11.49 5.51 13.21
N THR A 99 -11.46 4.28 13.73
CA THR A 99 -11.70 3.03 13.00
C THR A 99 -13.18 2.59 13.05
N ASP A 100 -14.05 3.37 13.70
CA ASP A 100 -15.47 3.04 13.90
C ASP A 100 -16.29 3.30 12.64
N ASP A 101 -15.89 4.31 11.85
CA ASP A 101 -16.53 4.63 10.58
C ASP A 101 -16.04 3.69 9.48
N LYS A 102 -16.79 2.62 9.25
CA LYS A 102 -16.51 1.63 8.21
C LYS A 102 -16.67 2.15 6.78
N ALA A 103 -17.25 3.34 6.58
CA ALA A 103 -17.34 3.97 5.26
C ALA A 103 -16.15 4.90 4.96
N ASN A 104 -15.37 5.29 5.98
CA ASN A 104 -14.24 6.22 5.86
C ASN A 104 -12.91 5.51 6.18
N VAL A 105 -12.66 4.41 5.47
CA VAL A 105 -11.45 3.61 5.64
C VAL A 105 -10.29 4.14 4.77
N ILE A 106 -10.60 4.62 3.57
CA ILE A 106 -9.60 5.09 2.59
C ILE A 106 -9.37 6.59 2.73
N ASP A 107 -8.10 6.99 2.76
CA ASP A 107 -7.69 8.38 2.94
C ASP A 107 -7.45 9.12 1.61
N ALA A 108 -7.05 8.41 0.56
CA ALA A 108 -6.85 8.99 -0.76
C ALA A 108 -6.91 7.92 -1.86
N ARG A 109 -7.04 8.37 -3.10
CA ARG A 109 -7.01 7.51 -4.29
C ARG A 109 -6.14 8.10 -5.39
N TRP A 110 -5.48 7.20 -6.12
CA TRP A 110 -4.89 7.48 -7.42
C TRP A 110 -5.75 6.82 -8.49
N ILE A 111 -6.41 7.60 -9.33
CA ILE A 111 -7.51 7.14 -10.18
C ILE A 111 -7.09 7.23 -11.65
N ASP A 112 -7.17 6.12 -12.39
CA ASP A 112 -7.11 6.13 -13.85
C ASP A 112 -8.43 6.72 -14.39
N MET A 113 -8.35 7.92 -14.97
CA MET A 113 -9.54 8.65 -15.43
C MET A 113 -10.20 8.00 -16.66
N SER A 114 -9.50 7.11 -17.37
CA SER A 114 -10.02 6.42 -18.56
C SER A 114 -10.86 5.19 -18.20
N SER A 115 -10.47 4.44 -17.17
CA SER A 115 -11.11 3.18 -16.77
C SER A 115 -11.94 3.29 -15.49
N GLY A 116 -11.62 4.26 -14.62
CA GLY A 116 -12.17 4.38 -13.28
C GLY A 116 -11.56 3.42 -12.24
N LEU A 117 -10.53 2.64 -12.62
CA LEU A 117 -9.73 1.86 -11.68
C LEU A 117 -8.89 2.78 -10.80
N PHE A 118 -8.53 2.32 -9.60
CA PHE A 118 -7.80 3.15 -8.64
C PHE A 118 -6.87 2.33 -7.73
N ILE A 119 -5.88 3.02 -7.15
CA ILE A 119 -5.16 2.60 -5.95
C ILE A 119 -5.85 3.22 -4.75
N ASP A 120 -6.14 2.40 -3.74
CA ASP A 120 -6.52 2.86 -2.42
C ASP A 120 -5.27 3.18 -1.59
N ILE A 121 -5.22 4.41 -1.06
CA ILE A 121 -4.09 4.93 -0.29
C ILE A 121 -4.56 5.15 1.15
N THR A 122 -3.91 4.45 2.09
CA THR A 122 -4.22 4.58 3.52
C THR A 122 -3.04 5.19 4.28
N ALA A 123 -3.33 6.15 5.17
CA ALA A 123 -2.30 6.81 5.97
C ALA A 123 -2.06 6.09 7.30
N VAL A 124 -0.84 5.61 7.50
CA VAL A 124 -0.33 5.09 8.76
C VAL A 124 -0.01 6.24 9.71
N ARG A 125 -0.50 6.14 10.94
CA ARG A 125 -0.45 7.18 11.96
C ARG A 125 -0.19 6.59 13.35
N LYS A 126 0.18 7.45 14.32
CA LYS A 126 0.30 7.04 15.73
C LYS A 126 -1.06 6.56 16.25
N ASP A 127 -1.06 5.57 17.13
CA ASP A 127 -2.26 5.09 17.81
C ASP A 127 -2.44 5.84 19.13
N ASP A 128 -3.29 6.87 19.11
CA ASP A 128 -3.49 7.74 20.28
C ASP A 128 -4.00 6.97 21.50
N ALA A 129 -4.88 5.97 21.29
CA ALA A 129 -5.45 5.17 22.37
C ALA A 129 -4.43 4.21 23.00
N ALA A 130 -3.49 3.67 22.22
CA ALA A 130 -2.38 2.88 22.73
C ALA A 130 -1.30 3.76 23.39
N LEU A 131 -1.05 4.95 22.83
CA LEU A 131 -0.16 5.95 23.42
C LEU A 131 -0.63 6.38 24.82
N GLU A 132 -1.94 6.62 25.00
CA GLU A 132 -2.54 6.91 26.31
C GLU A 132 -2.32 5.78 27.33
N LYS A 133 -2.22 4.53 26.86
CA LYS A 133 -1.92 3.35 27.68
C LYS A 133 -0.42 3.13 27.89
N GLY A 134 0.43 4.04 27.41
CA GLY A 134 1.88 4.00 27.56
C GLY A 134 2.63 3.27 26.45
N ASP A 135 1.95 2.88 25.37
CA ASP A 135 2.60 2.29 24.20
C ASP A 135 2.94 3.37 23.17
N ALA A 136 4.10 3.99 23.38
CA ALA A 136 4.61 5.04 22.48
C ALA A 136 5.02 4.52 21.09
N GLY A 137 5.04 3.20 20.89
CA GLY A 137 5.43 2.56 19.64
C GLY A 137 4.27 2.12 18.75
N ALA A 138 3.03 2.24 19.21
CA ALA A 138 1.89 1.75 18.47
C ALA A 138 1.54 2.68 17.29
N LEU A 139 1.41 2.08 16.11
CA LEU A 139 0.89 2.72 14.90
C LEU A 139 -0.40 2.04 14.48
N MET A 140 -1.21 2.73 13.70
CA MET A 140 -2.46 2.24 13.16
C MET A 140 -2.79 2.85 11.80
N CYS A 141 -3.71 2.23 11.08
CA CYS A 141 -4.43 2.81 9.95
C CYS A 141 -5.94 2.55 10.09
N LYS A 142 -6.75 3.29 9.34
CA LYS A 142 -8.21 3.34 9.55
C LYS A 142 -8.94 2.05 9.23
N ASP A 143 -8.33 1.22 8.39
CA ASP A 143 -8.78 -0.15 8.11
C ASP A 143 -8.77 -1.05 9.36
N GLY A 144 -8.14 -0.61 10.45
CA GLY A 144 -8.09 -1.30 11.73
C GLY A 144 -6.78 -2.04 11.98
N HIS A 145 -5.84 -2.06 11.03
CA HIS A 145 -4.52 -2.63 11.26
C HIS A 145 -3.74 -1.80 12.26
N ARG A 146 -3.00 -2.52 13.11
CA ARG A 146 -2.11 -1.96 14.12
C ARG A 146 -0.72 -2.53 13.92
N PHE A 147 0.28 -1.68 14.04
CA PHE A 147 1.69 -2.02 13.83
C PHE A 147 2.47 -1.68 15.08
N GLN A 148 3.48 -2.48 15.40
CA GLN A 148 4.29 -2.25 16.58
C GLN A 148 5.67 -1.71 16.22
N VAL A 149 6.05 -0.60 16.85
CA VAL A 149 7.46 -0.20 16.94
C VAL A 149 8.18 -1.04 17.98
N SER A 150 9.12 -1.85 17.52
CA SER A 150 10.07 -2.51 18.39
C SER A 150 11.04 -1.46 18.93
N CYS A 151 10.62 -0.78 20.00
CA CYS A 151 11.53 0.07 20.74
C CYS A 151 12.43 -0.89 21.55
N LEU A 152 13.58 -1.31 21.01
CA LEU A 152 14.61 -1.95 21.83
C LEU A 152 14.78 -1.05 23.05
N ARG A 153 14.53 -1.60 24.24
CA ARG A 153 14.45 -0.93 25.54
C ARG A 153 15.83 -0.35 25.91
N MET A 154 16.31 0.62 25.16
CA MET A 154 17.44 1.44 25.53
C MET A 154 16.92 2.38 26.60
N ARG A 155 17.34 2.12 27.83
CA ARG A 155 17.21 2.99 28.98
C ARG A 155 17.98 4.29 28.62
N VAL A 156 17.31 5.27 28.02
CA VAL A 156 17.93 6.55 27.66
C VAL A 156 17.30 7.65 28.51
N THR A 157 18.17 8.38 29.19
CA THR A 157 17.91 9.56 30.01
C THR A 157 17.24 10.68 29.21
N MET A 158 16.49 11.53 29.91
CA MET A 158 15.56 12.59 29.48
C MET A 158 16.12 13.75 28.63
N ASP A 159 17.13 13.54 27.77
CA ASP A 159 17.85 14.69 27.16
C ASP A 159 17.99 14.70 25.63
N LYS A 160 17.40 13.76 24.88
CA LYS A 160 17.39 13.85 23.40
C LYS A 160 16.07 13.40 22.81
N LEU A 161 15.20 14.38 22.54
CA LEU A 161 14.01 14.25 21.71
C LEU A 161 14.46 14.15 20.24
N THR A 162 14.98 13.00 19.85
CA THR A 162 15.13 12.63 18.45
C THR A 162 14.21 11.45 18.23
N ASP A 163 13.09 11.67 17.51
CA ASP A 163 12.17 10.66 16.98
C ASP A 163 12.91 9.75 15.98
N SER A 164 13.91 9.02 16.45
CA SER A 164 14.59 8.00 15.67
C SER A 164 13.60 6.84 15.54
N PHE A 165 12.98 6.71 14.37
CA PHE A 165 12.23 5.52 13.96
C PHE A 165 13.12 4.29 14.17
N LYS A 166 12.94 3.62 15.31
CA LYS A 166 13.53 2.30 15.53
C LYS A 166 12.82 1.31 14.60
N GLU A 167 13.54 0.25 14.22
CA GLU A 167 12.99 -0.86 13.46
C GLU A 167 11.60 -1.23 14.02
N ASN A 168 10.60 -1.20 13.16
CA ASN A 168 9.23 -1.58 13.48
C ASN A 168 8.71 -2.57 12.45
N ASP A 169 7.44 -2.93 12.53
CA ASP A 169 6.86 -3.84 11.56
C ASP A 169 6.95 -3.32 10.10
N ILE A 170 7.02 -1.99 9.92
CA ILE A 170 7.05 -1.29 8.62
C ILE A 170 8.46 -0.82 8.21
N PHE A 171 9.19 -0.15 9.10
CA PHE A 171 10.44 0.56 8.86
C PHE A 171 11.64 -0.20 9.42
N PRO A 172 12.83 -0.09 8.79
CA PRO A 172 13.06 0.58 7.52
C PRO A 172 12.42 -0.18 6.36
N LEU A 173 11.84 0.55 5.42
CA LEU A 173 11.28 -0.04 4.20
C LEU A 173 12.39 -0.71 3.39
N ARG A 174 12.09 -1.86 2.79
CA ARG A 174 13.01 -2.59 1.91
C ARG A 174 12.72 -2.23 0.46
N ASN A 175 13.77 -2.11 -0.35
CA ASN A 175 13.62 -1.96 -1.80
C ASN A 175 13.31 -3.33 -2.41
N SER A 176 12.36 -3.36 -3.34
CA SER A 176 11.97 -4.54 -4.09
C SER A 176 11.49 -4.14 -5.50
N HIS A 177 10.92 -5.09 -6.23
CA HIS A 177 10.21 -4.83 -7.48
C HIS A 177 8.81 -5.44 -7.41
N PHE A 178 7.86 -4.81 -8.10
CA PHE A 178 6.50 -5.28 -8.32
C PHE A 178 6.07 -4.86 -9.71
N GLU A 179 5.55 -5.78 -10.53
CA GLU A 179 5.24 -5.52 -11.95
C GLU A 179 6.46 -4.94 -12.72
N ASP A 180 7.66 -5.46 -12.42
CA ASP A 180 8.96 -5.03 -12.94
C ASP A 180 9.32 -3.56 -12.62
N PHE A 181 8.63 -2.92 -11.68
CA PHE A 181 8.86 -1.53 -11.26
C PHE A 181 9.42 -1.45 -9.82
N PRO A 182 10.36 -0.52 -9.52
CA PRO A 182 10.89 -0.36 -8.17
C PRO A 182 9.79 0.00 -7.17
N VAL A 183 9.72 -0.75 -6.06
CA VAL A 183 8.74 -0.54 -5.00
C VAL A 183 9.38 -0.64 -3.61
N LYS A 184 8.69 -0.11 -2.61
CA LYS A 184 9.03 -0.31 -1.20
C LYS A 184 8.08 -1.31 -0.56
N ILE A 185 8.62 -2.14 0.33
CA ILE A 185 7.84 -3.07 1.16
C ILE A 185 8.16 -2.88 2.65
N PRO A 186 7.23 -3.22 3.56
CA PRO A 186 7.47 -3.25 4.99
C PRO A 186 8.65 -4.13 5.42
N TYR A 187 9.25 -3.84 6.58
CA TYR A 187 10.36 -4.63 7.13
C TYR A 187 9.94 -6.04 7.54
N GLN A 188 8.79 -6.19 8.23
CA GLN A 188 8.25 -7.47 8.72
C GLN A 188 7.09 -7.97 7.85
N TYR A 189 7.22 -7.89 6.51
CA TYR A 189 6.14 -8.24 5.57
C TYR A 189 5.51 -9.62 5.84
N THR A 190 6.28 -10.65 6.20
CA THR A 190 5.73 -12.00 6.49
C THR A 190 4.80 -11.95 7.70
N LYS A 191 5.23 -11.33 8.80
CA LYS A 191 4.39 -11.14 9.99
C LYS A 191 3.11 -10.39 9.64
N LEU A 192 3.23 -9.30 8.88
CA LEU A 192 2.07 -8.47 8.51
C LEU A 192 1.05 -9.26 7.68
N LEU A 193 1.52 -10.03 6.69
CA LEU A 193 0.64 -10.87 5.87
C LEU A 193 0.02 -12.02 6.68
N GLU A 194 0.76 -12.63 7.60
CA GLU A 194 0.22 -13.68 8.47
C GLU A 194 -0.80 -13.13 9.47
N ASP A 195 -0.57 -11.94 10.03
CA ASP A 195 -1.50 -11.27 10.93
C ASP A 195 -2.82 -10.92 10.22
N GLU A 196 -2.76 -10.55 8.93
CA GLU A 196 -3.91 -10.13 8.12
C GLU A 196 -4.68 -11.30 7.47
N TYR A 197 -3.97 -12.20 6.79
CA TYR A 197 -4.57 -13.27 5.97
C TYR A 197 -4.38 -14.69 6.55
N GLY A 198 -3.59 -14.81 7.62
CA GLY A 198 -3.21 -16.09 8.20
C GLY A 198 -2.06 -16.78 7.45
N PRO A 199 -1.38 -17.75 8.08
CA PRO A 199 -0.21 -18.41 7.51
C PRO A 199 -0.52 -19.20 6.24
N LYS A 200 -1.77 -19.63 6.05
CA LYS A 200 -2.18 -20.36 4.85
C LYS A 200 -2.12 -19.50 3.59
N ALA A 201 -2.35 -18.19 3.68
CA ALA A 201 -2.32 -17.30 2.51
C ALA A 201 -0.93 -17.24 1.84
N LEU A 202 0.13 -17.61 2.58
CA LEU A 202 1.51 -17.65 2.10
C LEU A 202 1.91 -19.02 1.55
N THR A 203 1.05 -20.04 1.65
CA THR A 203 1.38 -21.43 1.33
C THR A 203 0.32 -22.16 0.50
N ASP A 204 -0.93 -21.68 0.50
CA ASP A 204 -2.03 -22.31 -0.24
C ASP A 204 -1.89 -21.99 -1.72
N THR A 205 -1.55 -23.01 -2.51
CA THR A 205 -1.33 -22.90 -3.95
C THR A 205 -2.64 -22.98 -4.74
N ASP A 206 -3.80 -22.99 -4.08
CA ASP A 206 -5.11 -23.13 -4.71
C ASP A 206 -6.08 -22.03 -4.22
N PHE A 207 -6.30 -20.99 -5.03
CA PHE A 207 -7.13 -19.84 -4.63
C PHE A 207 -7.87 -19.21 -5.82
N GLU A 208 -9.08 -18.68 -5.60
CA GLU A 208 -9.89 -17.95 -6.61
C GLU A 208 -9.97 -18.63 -7.99
N GLY A 209 -10.09 -19.95 -8.04
CA GLY A 209 -10.15 -20.72 -9.29
C GLY A 209 -8.82 -20.84 -10.05
N HIS A 210 -7.72 -20.53 -9.40
CA HIS A 210 -6.36 -20.64 -9.93
C HIS A 210 -5.51 -21.60 -9.09
N HIS A 211 -4.43 -22.08 -9.69
CA HIS A 211 -3.40 -22.90 -9.07
C HIS A 211 -2.03 -22.22 -9.27
N PHE A 212 -1.21 -22.12 -8.22
CA PHE A 212 0.13 -21.58 -8.32
C PHE A 212 1.09 -22.66 -8.81
N ASN A 213 1.60 -22.48 -10.03
CA ASN A 213 2.60 -23.37 -10.60
C ASN A 213 3.97 -23.06 -10.00
N GLU A 214 4.48 -23.95 -9.16
CA GLU A 214 5.78 -23.79 -8.48
C GLU A 214 6.99 -23.85 -9.42
N GLU A 215 6.85 -24.37 -10.63
CA GLU A 215 7.93 -24.40 -11.64
C GLU A 215 8.07 -23.07 -12.38
N THR A 216 6.93 -22.47 -12.75
CA THR A 216 6.87 -21.24 -13.55
C THR A 216 6.67 -19.98 -12.69
N LEU A 217 6.32 -20.16 -11.41
CA LEU A 217 6.02 -19.12 -10.43
C LEU A 217 4.87 -18.20 -10.87
N ILE A 218 3.84 -18.77 -11.50
CA ILE A 218 2.65 -18.05 -11.95
C ILE A 218 1.36 -18.72 -11.49
N TRP A 219 0.34 -17.89 -11.27
CA TRP A 219 -1.01 -18.34 -11.02
C TRP A 219 -1.70 -18.68 -12.35
N GLU A 220 -2.03 -19.96 -12.52
CA GLU A 220 -2.67 -20.50 -13.72
C GLU A 220 -4.14 -20.78 -13.43
N LYS A 221 -5.03 -20.40 -14.37
CA LYS A 221 -6.46 -20.67 -14.23
C LYS A 221 -6.71 -22.18 -14.27
N LYS A 222 -7.50 -22.69 -13.33
CA LYS A 222 -7.88 -24.10 -13.31
C LYS A 222 -8.78 -24.45 -14.51
N PRO A 223 -8.70 -25.70 -15.01
CA PRO A 223 -9.58 -26.20 -16.06
C PRO A 223 -11.07 -26.10 -15.73
#